data_AF-A0A368B0P1-F1
#
_entry.id   AF-A0A368B0P1-F1
#
_cell.length_a   1.000
_cell.length_b   1.000
_cell.length_c   1.000
_cell.angle_alpha   90.00
_cell.angle_beta   90.00
_cell.angle_gamma   90.00
#
_symmetry.space_group_name_H-M   'P 1'
#
loop_
_entity.id
_entity.type
_entity.pdbx_description
1 polymer ?
#
loop_
_entity_poly.entity_id
_entity_poly.type
_entity_poly.pdbx_seq_one_letter_code
_entity_poly.pdbx_strand_id
1 'polypeptide(L)' 'MNKQEELMDSILNTDLEIIETVRSLQKENWNDENLKNQATDLLQIHDETITKLRSLQNDDGCGCGSDHC' A
#
# COMPACT_ATOMS: atom_id res chain seq x y z
N MET A 1 11.37 -14.65 -5.55
CA MET A 1 10.27 -13.73 -5.26
C MET A 1 10.56 -12.47 -6.03
N ASN A 2 9.64 -12.03 -6.88
CA ASN A 2 9.82 -10.78 -7.64
C ASN A 2 9.57 -9.59 -6.69
N LYS A 3 10.28 -8.47 -6.90
CA LYS A 3 10.08 -7.23 -6.14
C LYS A 3 8.64 -6.72 -6.21
N GLN A 4 7.94 -6.98 -7.31
CA GLN A 4 6.50 -6.70 -7.41
C GLN A 4 5.67 -7.58 -6.47
N GLU A 5 5.98 -8.87 -6.34
CA GLU A 5 5.28 -9.77 -5.41
C GLU A 5 5.50 -9.35 -3.96
N GLU A 6 6.74 -8.99 -3.60
CA GLU A 6 7.06 -8.50 -2.25
C GLU A 6 6.29 -7.22 -1.89
N LEU A 7 6.12 -6.31 -2.85
CA LEU A 7 5.34 -5.09 -2.65
C LEU A 7 3.83 -5.39 -2.56
N MET A 8 3.32 -6.34 -3.36
CA MET A 8 1.92 -6.76 -3.25
C MET A 8 1.63 -7.41 -1.89
N ASP A 9 2.53 -8.26 -1.40
CA ASP A 9 2.43 -8.86 -0.07
C ASP A 9 2.50 -7.78 1.03
N SER A 10 3.40 -6.80 0.88
CA SER A 10 3.48 -5.68 1.81
C SER A 10 2.20 -4.86 1.85
N ILE A 11 1.58 -4.57 0.69
CA ILE A 11 0.31 -3.83 0.61
C ILE A 11 -0.79 -4.61 1.32
N LEU A 12 -0.92 -5.92 1.03
CA LEU A 12 -1.94 -6.76 1.66
C LEU A 12 -1.80 -6.76 3.19
N ASN A 13 -0.56 -6.86 3.70
CA ASN A 13 -0.31 -6.83 5.14
C ASN A 13 -0.70 -5.49 5.75
N THR A 14 -0.31 -4.38 5.12
CA THR A 14 -0.69 -3.04 5.59
C THR A 14 -2.20 -2.82 5.55
N ASP A 15 -2.88 -3.28 4.50
CA ASP A 15 -4.35 -3.20 4.38
C ASP A 15 -5.06 -3.96 5.50
N LEU A 16 -4.60 -5.16 5.82
CA LEU A 16 -5.14 -5.94 6.92
C LEU A 16 -4.94 -5.24 8.27
N GLU A 17 -3.77 -4.63 8.49
CA GLU A 17 -3.51 -3.86 9.71
C GLU A 17 -4.41 -2.61 9.81
N ILE A 18 -4.58 -1.87 8.70
CA ILE A 18 -5.51 -0.72 8.64
C ILE A 18 -6.93 -1.17 9.03
N ILE A 19 -7.41 -2.29 8.47
CA ILE A 19 -8.74 -2.82 8.78
C ILE A 19 -8.86 -3.14 10.28
N GLU A 20 -7.85 -3.74 10.89
CA GLU A 20 -7.85 -4.05 12.33
C GLU A 20 -7.81 -2.79 13.20
N THR A 21 -7.00 -1.79 12.84
CA THR A 21 -6.94 -0.50 13.54
C THR A 21 -8.27 0.24 13.45
N VAL A 22 -8.88 0.30 12.26
CA VAL A 22 -10.20 0.94 12.07
C VAL A 22 -11.30 0.21 12.84
N ARG A 23 -11.29 -1.13 12.87
CA ARG A 23 -12.23 -1.90 13.70
C ARG A 23 -12.05 -1.63 15.19
N SER A 24 -10.81 -1.45 15.64
CA SER A 24 -10.49 -1.10 17.03
C SER A 24 -10.97 0.32 17.36
N LEU A 25 -10.73 1.29 16.48
CA LEU A 25 -11.27 2.65 16.58
C LEU A 25 -12.80 2.65 16.68
N GLN A 26 -13.47 1.85 15.86
CA GLN A 26 -14.93 1.74 15.89
C GLN A 26 -15.42 1.21 17.25
N LYS A 27 -14.74 0.23 17.85
CA LYS A 27 -15.09 -0.30 19.18
C LYS A 27 -14.88 0.72 20.29
N GLU A 28 -13.84 1.54 20.20
CA GLU A 28 -13.51 2.62 21.14
C GLU A 28 -14.27 3.93 20.84
N ASN A 29 -15.27 3.89 19.94
CA ASN A 29 -16.06 5.04 19.51
C ASN A 29 -15.19 6.23 19.02
N TRP A 30 -14.09 5.94 18.34
CA TRP A 30 -13.16 6.91 17.77
C TRP A 30 -12.55 7.88 18.79
N ASN A 31 -12.40 7.47 20.06
CA ASN A 31 -11.83 8.33 21.10
C ASN A 31 -10.33 8.08 21.36
N ASP A 32 -9.77 7.00 20.82
CA ASP A 32 -8.36 6.68 21.01
C ASP A 32 -7.49 7.41 19.97
N GLU A 33 -6.81 8.47 20.40
CA GLU A 33 -5.88 9.25 19.56
C GLU A 33 -4.67 8.43 19.09
N ASN A 34 -4.22 7.44 19.86
CA ASN A 34 -3.10 6.60 19.43
C ASN A 34 -3.52 5.73 18.24
N LEU A 35 -4.72 5.15 18.29
CA LEU A 35 -5.26 4.37 17.17
C LEU A 35 -5.52 5.24 15.92
N LYS A 36 -5.91 6.52 16.10
CA LYS A 36 -6.06 7.47 14.98
C LYS A 36 -4.71 7.79 14.33
N ASN A 37 -3.68 8.03 15.14
CA ASN A 37 -2.33 8.26 14.66
C ASN A 37 -1.80 7.02 13.93
N GLN A 38 -1.98 5.82 14.51
CA GLN A 38 -1.59 4.57 13.87
C GLN A 38 -2.30 4.39 12.51
N ALA A 39 -3.60 4.66 12.42
CA ALA A 39 -4.32 4.58 11.16
C ALA A 39 -3.75 5.56 10.11
N THR A 40 -3.36 6.77 10.55
CA THR A 40 -2.74 7.78 9.68
C THR A 40 -1.38 7.32 9.16
N ASP A 41 -0.54 6.78 10.04
CA ASP A 41 0.79 6.27 9.69
C ASP A 41 0.68 5.08 8.72
N LEU A 42 -0.24 4.16 8.97
CA LEU A 42 -0.48 3.00 8.09
C LEU A 42 -0.97 3.41 6.70
N LEU A 43 -1.87 4.40 6.61
CA LEU A 43 -2.32 4.95 5.33
C LEU A 43 -1.17 5.58 4.54
N GLN A 44 -0.27 6.30 5.22
CA GLN A 44 0.92 6.85 4.58
C GLN A 44 1.82 5.74 4.03
N ILE A 45 2.08 4.69 4.82
CA ILE A 45 2.90 3.54 4.39
C ILE A 45 2.29 2.84 3.18
N HIS A 46 0.96 2.64 3.19
CA HIS A 46 0.22 2.06 2.07
C HIS A 46 0.43 2.89 0.78
N ASP A 47 0.24 4.21 0.87
CA ASP A 47 0.36 5.11 -0.29
C ASP A 47 1.79 5.17 -0.86
N GLU A 48 2.79 5.18 0.01
CA GLU A 48 4.20 5.09 -0.39
C GLU A 48 4.51 3.76 -1.09
N THR A 49 3.93 2.66 -0.61
CA THR A 49 4.15 1.32 -1.16
C THR A 49 3.47 1.15 -2.51
N ILE A 50 2.24 1.65 -2.68
CA ILE A 50 1.56 1.73 -3.98
C ILE A 50 2.37 2.58 -4.96
N THR A 51 2.91 3.71 -4.52
CA THR A 51 3.72 4.59 -5.39
C THR A 51 4.97 3.87 -5.91
N LYS A 52 5.64 3.09 -5.05
CA LYS A 52 6.78 2.24 -5.44
C LYS A 52 6.35 1.15 -6.43
N LEU A 53 5.23 0.48 -6.19
CA LEU A 53 4.70 -0.56 -7.07
C LEU A 53 4.39 0.00 -8.47
N ARG A 54 3.70 1.15 -8.54
CA ARG A 54 3.37 1.82 -9.81
C ARG A 54 4.63 2.26 -10.56
N SER A 55 5.64 2.74 -9.84
CA SER A 55 6.92 3.13 -10.45
C SER A 55 7.62 1.94 -11.09
N LEU A 56 7.62 0.77 -10.43
CA LEU A 56 8.19 -0.46 -11.00
C LEU A 56 7.41 -0.94 -12.23
N GLN A 57 6.07 -0.88 -12.20
CA GLN A 57 5.25 -1.22 -13.36
C GLN A 57 5.48 -0.26 -14.55
N ASN A 58 5.81 1.01 -14.28
CA ASN A 58 6.16 1.98 -15.32
C ASN A 58 7.59 1.79 -15.85
N ASP A 59 8.54 1.38 -15.02
CA ASP A 59 9.93 1.07 -15.42
C ASP A 59 9.99 -0.21 -16.29
N ASP A 60 9.11 -1.19 -16.03
CA ASP A 60 8.91 -2.36 -16.90
C ASP A 60 8.26 -1.99 -18.26
N GLY A 61 7.82 -0.73 -18.41
CA GLY A 61 7.20 -0.15 -19.61
C GLY A 61 8.17 0.42 -20.65
N CYS A 62 9.42 -0.06 -20.71
CA CYS A 62 10.36 0.31 -21.77
C CYS A 62 10.03 -0.36 -23.12
N GLY A 63 9.18 0.29 -23.92
CA GLY A 63 9.62 0.80 -25.22
C GLY A 63 9.91 -0.17 -26.38
N CYS A 64 9.17 -1.26 -26.58
CA CYS A 64 9.08 -1.87 -27.91
C CYS A 64 7.89 -1.26 -28.68
N GLY A 65 8.03 0.02 -29.03
CA GLY A 65 7.30 0.58 -30.15
C GLY A 65 7.63 -0.28 -31.37
N SER A 66 6.62 -0.95 -31.90
CA SER A 66 6.74 -1.83 -33.04
C SER A 66 7.27 -1.05 -34.24
N ASP A 67 8.58 -1.11 -34.48
CA ASP A 67 9.10 -1.15 -35.84
C ASP A 67 8.64 -2.48 -36.44
N HIS A 68 7.39 -2.49 -36.89
CA HIS A 68 6.90 -3.46 -37.85
C HIS A 68 7.14 -2.84 -39.22
N CYS A 69 8.27 -3.19 -39.84
CA CYS A 69 8.38 -3.19 -41.29
C CYS A 69 7.36 -4.17 -41.89
#